data_AF-A0A099NRS1-F1
#
_entry.id   AF-A0A099NRS1-F1
#
_cell.length_a   1.000
_cell.length_b   1.000
_cell.length_c   1.000
_cell.angle_alpha   90.00
_cell.angle_beta   90.00
_cell.angle_gamma   90.00
#
_symmetry.space_group_name_H-M   'P 1'
#
loop_
_entity.id
_entity.type
_entity.pdbx_description
1 polymer ?
#
loop_
_entity_poly.entity_id
_entity_poly.type
_entity_poly.pdbx_seq_one_letter_code
_entity_poly.pdbx_strand_id
1 'polypeptide(L)'
;MTNDIATECPQEDTAIRYNNKHINEERGPCPHAFDHVLFYVSSPRVVAQYLVCLFGFHIYAYKGLETGSREVSATAVKNGTAILVFMGAVRPLHWEPLLPSIDSIHQHIAEHGDSVKDVAFQCSDLESLVLRIKSKRAEQLLISDEP
;
A
#
# COMPACT_ATOMS: atom_id res chain seq x y z
N MET A 1 -39.12 -25.17 4.71
CA MET A 1 -39.12 -24.31 5.91
C MET A 1 -37.80 -24.51 6.63
N THR A 2 -36.85 -23.61 6.39
CA THR A 2 -35.79 -23.18 7.32
C THR A 2 -35.20 -21.93 6.67
N ASN A 3 -35.66 -20.78 7.14
CA ASN A 3 -35.25 -19.45 6.67
C ASN A 3 -33.81 -19.13 7.14
N ASP A 4 -33.08 -18.49 6.24
CA ASP A 4 -32.12 -17.40 6.43
C ASP A 4 -31.66 -17.08 7.86
N ILE A 5 -30.34 -17.21 8.09
CA ILE A 5 -29.56 -16.17 8.76
C ILE A 5 -28.22 -16.07 8.01
N ALA A 6 -28.27 -15.52 6.79
CA ALA A 6 -27.14 -14.75 6.32
C ALA A 6 -27.06 -13.55 7.25
N THR A 7 -26.11 -13.54 8.18
CA THR A 7 -25.76 -12.32 8.90
C THR A 7 -25.13 -11.40 7.86
N GLU A 8 -25.97 -10.64 7.16
CA GLU A 8 -25.55 -9.49 6.38
C GLU A 8 -24.78 -8.59 7.33
N CYS A 9 -23.46 -8.52 7.13
CA CYS A 9 -22.63 -7.51 7.77
C CYS A 9 -23.21 -6.16 7.29
N PRO A 10 -23.63 -5.27 8.20
CA PRO A 10 -24.15 -3.98 7.80
C PRO A 10 -23.11 -3.31 6.91
N GLN A 11 -23.44 -3.08 5.64
CA GLN A 11 -22.71 -2.13 4.81
C GLN A 11 -23.07 -0.72 5.29
N GLU A 12 -22.75 -0.42 6.55
CA GLU A 12 -22.69 0.95 7.00
C GLU A 12 -21.44 1.54 6.36
N ASP A 13 -21.72 2.41 5.39
CA ASP A 13 -20.82 3.30 4.67
C ASP A 13 -20.16 4.31 5.65
N THR A 14 -19.57 3.82 6.74
CA THR A 14 -18.77 4.61 7.70
C THR A 14 -17.36 4.85 7.16
N ALA A 15 -17.23 5.10 5.86
CA ALA A 15 -16.19 6.01 5.43
C ALA A 15 -16.58 7.37 6.03
N ILE A 16 -15.93 7.73 7.15
CA ILE A 16 -15.90 9.11 7.60
C ILE A 16 -15.32 9.89 6.42
N ARG A 17 -16.20 10.42 5.57
CA ARG A 17 -15.86 11.44 4.58
C ARG A 17 -15.35 12.59 5.42
N TYR A 18 -14.04 12.74 5.51
CA TYR A 18 -13.45 14.01 5.90
C TYR A 18 -13.94 15.04 4.88
N ASN A 19 -15.06 15.68 5.21
CA ASN A 19 -15.74 16.65 4.36
C ASN A 19 -14.99 17.98 4.47
N ASN A 20 -13.74 17.95 4.00
CA ASN A 20 -12.78 19.04 4.04
C ASN A 20 -12.79 19.84 2.73
N LYS A 21 -13.93 19.90 2.03
CA LYS A 21 -14.06 20.69 0.80
C LYS A 21 -13.85 22.19 1.02
N HIS A 22 -13.98 22.69 2.26
CA HIS A 22 -13.87 24.12 2.57
C HIS A 22 -12.53 24.54 3.21
N ILE A 23 -11.58 23.62 3.46
CA ILE A 23 -10.30 23.98 4.11
C ILE A 23 -9.08 24.04 3.17
N ASN A 24 -9.26 23.70 1.88
CA ASN A 24 -8.13 23.47 0.97
C ASN A 24 -7.77 24.68 0.09
N GLU A 25 -8.67 25.64 -0.13
CA GLU A 25 -8.40 26.77 -1.03
C GLU A 25 -7.34 27.74 -0.48
N GLU A 26 -7.29 27.97 0.84
CA GLU A 26 -6.27 28.87 1.43
C GLU A 26 -4.94 28.18 1.77
N ARG A 27 -4.91 26.83 1.83
CA ARG A 27 -3.74 26.07 2.31
C ARG A 27 -2.82 25.59 1.20
N GLY A 28 -3.17 25.79 -0.07
CA GLY A 28 -2.45 25.25 -1.22
C GLY A 28 -2.57 23.71 -1.33
N PRO A 29 -2.00 23.08 -2.36
CA PRO A 29 -2.17 21.64 -2.61
C PRO A 29 -1.67 20.82 -1.41
N CYS A 30 -2.53 19.93 -0.90
CA CYS A 30 -2.24 19.04 0.22
C CYS A 30 -2.85 17.65 -0.01
N PRO A 31 -2.25 16.58 0.57
CA PRO A 31 -2.89 15.28 0.63
C PRO A 31 -4.12 15.34 1.52
N HIS A 32 -5.19 14.64 1.14
CA HIS A 32 -6.49 14.73 1.84
C HIS A 32 -6.98 13.40 2.42
N ALA A 33 -6.43 12.26 1.98
CA ALA A 33 -6.75 10.95 2.53
C ALA A 33 -5.56 9.98 2.37
N PHE A 34 -5.57 8.89 3.14
CA PHE A 34 -4.66 7.76 2.91
C PHE A 34 -5.15 6.94 1.72
N ASP A 35 -4.21 6.49 0.88
CA ASP A 35 -4.52 5.58 -0.23
C ASP A 35 -4.26 4.13 0.18
N HIS A 36 -3.00 3.81 0.50
CA HIS A 36 -2.59 2.50 0.98
C HIS A 36 -1.26 2.59 1.75
N VAL A 37 -0.94 1.53 2.49
CA VAL A 37 0.37 1.37 3.14
C VAL A 37 1.07 0.18 2.51
N LEU A 38 2.32 0.37 2.06
CA LEU A 38 3.15 -0.67 1.47
C LEU A 38 4.12 -1.20 2.52
N PHE A 39 4.17 -2.52 2.63
CA PHE A 39 5.09 -3.26 3.47
C PHE A 39 6.04 -4.07 2.61
N TYR A 40 7.31 -4.09 3.01
CA TYR A 40 8.25 -5.09 2.52
C TYR A 40 8.30 -6.23 3.53
N VAL A 41 7.99 -7.42 3.04
CA VAL A 41 7.86 -8.63 3.86
C VAL A 41 8.51 -9.83 3.20
N SER A 42 8.91 -10.77 4.03
CA SER A 42 9.49 -12.05 3.63
C SER A 42 8.51 -12.93 2.83
N SER A 43 7.23 -12.99 3.23
CA SER A 43 6.19 -13.79 2.55
C SER A 43 4.84 -13.09 2.48
N PRO A 44 4.54 -12.41 1.35
CA PRO A 44 3.32 -11.61 1.19
C PRO A 44 2.01 -12.38 1.42
N ARG A 45 1.93 -13.63 0.94
CA ARG A 45 0.70 -14.43 1.05
C ARG A 45 0.42 -14.85 2.49
N VAL A 46 1.46 -15.20 3.25
CA VAL A 46 1.29 -15.62 4.65
C VAL A 46 0.83 -14.43 5.49
N VAL A 47 1.45 -13.28 5.31
CA VAL A 47 1.08 -12.05 6.03
C VAL A 47 -0.34 -11.61 5.66
N ALA A 48 -0.70 -11.63 4.36
CA ALA A 48 -2.05 -11.32 3.91
C ALA A 48 -3.08 -12.29 4.51
N GLN A 49 -2.81 -13.60 4.47
CA GLN A 49 -3.72 -14.60 5.01
C GLN A 49 -3.88 -14.47 6.54
N TYR A 50 -2.81 -14.12 7.25
CA TYR A 50 -2.87 -13.85 8.69
C TYR A 50 -3.84 -12.70 9.00
N LEU A 51 -3.79 -11.61 8.23
CA LEU A 51 -4.71 -10.49 8.41
C LEU A 51 -6.15 -10.80 8.02
N VAL A 52 -6.34 -11.61 6.97
CA VAL A 52 -7.66 -12.08 6.56
C VAL A 52 -8.29 -12.93 7.66
N CYS A 53 -7.54 -13.91 8.20
CA CYS A 53 -8.06 -14.84 9.19
C CYS A 53 -8.34 -14.18 10.55
N LEU A 54 -7.49 -13.24 11.00
CA LEU A 54 -7.56 -12.72 12.37
C LEU A 54 -8.22 -11.35 12.49
N PHE A 55 -8.14 -10.51 11.45
CA PHE A 55 -8.56 -9.12 11.51
C PHE A 55 -9.71 -8.81 10.53
N GLY A 56 -10.30 -9.84 9.89
CA GLY A 56 -11.46 -9.69 9.02
C GLY A 56 -11.17 -8.92 7.72
N PHE A 57 -9.90 -8.81 7.34
CA PHE A 57 -9.55 -8.30 6.01
C PHE A 57 -9.99 -9.28 4.93
N HIS A 58 -10.13 -8.80 3.70
CA HIS A 58 -10.29 -9.65 2.53
C HIS A 58 -9.17 -9.38 1.52
N ILE A 59 -8.84 -10.39 0.73
CA ILE A 59 -7.92 -10.23 -0.40
C ILE A 59 -8.54 -9.25 -1.39
N TYR A 60 -7.80 -8.20 -1.74
CA TYR A 60 -8.25 -7.13 -2.62
C TYR A 60 -7.61 -7.23 -4.01
N ALA A 61 -6.31 -7.45 -4.06
CA ALA A 61 -5.56 -7.61 -5.32
C ALA A 61 -4.34 -8.50 -5.11
N TYR A 62 -3.87 -9.10 -6.20
CA TYR A 62 -2.71 -9.99 -6.19
C TYR A 62 -1.82 -9.73 -7.41
N LYS A 63 -0.50 -9.81 -7.18
CA LYS A 63 0.54 -9.78 -8.21
C LYS A 63 1.57 -10.84 -7.88
N GLY A 64 1.95 -11.66 -8.85
CA GLY A 64 3.00 -12.67 -8.68
C GLY A 64 3.20 -13.48 -9.95
N LEU A 65 3.80 -14.67 -9.82
CA LEU A 65 4.14 -15.51 -10.97
C LEU A 65 2.92 -15.85 -11.83
N GLU A 66 1.78 -16.08 -11.18
CA GLU A 66 0.50 -16.39 -11.81
C GLU A 66 -0.05 -15.22 -12.65
N THR A 67 0.33 -13.98 -12.31
CA THR A 67 -0.04 -12.77 -13.03
C THR A 67 1.09 -12.27 -13.94
N GLY A 68 2.15 -13.07 -14.15
CA GLY A 68 3.29 -12.72 -14.99
C GLY A 68 4.40 -11.89 -14.30
N SER A 69 4.28 -11.57 -13.01
CA SER A 69 5.36 -10.88 -12.29
C SER A 69 6.41 -11.88 -11.79
N ARG A 70 7.62 -11.78 -12.36
CA ARG A 70 8.72 -12.72 -12.09
C ARG A 70 9.73 -12.24 -11.04
N GLU A 71 9.61 -10.98 -10.65
CA GLU A 71 10.57 -10.28 -9.80
C GLU A 71 10.02 -10.13 -8.39
N VAL A 72 8.78 -9.67 -8.28
CA VAL A 72 8.10 -9.41 -7.01
C VAL A 72 6.79 -10.18 -6.91
N SER A 73 6.44 -10.53 -5.68
CA SER A 73 5.10 -11.00 -5.31
C SER A 73 4.50 -9.93 -4.43
N ALA A 74 3.25 -9.55 -4.69
CA ALA A 74 2.52 -8.63 -3.85
C ALA A 74 1.08 -9.10 -3.62
N THR A 75 0.56 -8.88 -2.43
CA THR A 75 -0.82 -9.17 -2.07
C THR A 75 -1.37 -7.99 -1.29
N ALA A 76 -2.45 -7.42 -1.81
CA ALA A 76 -3.17 -6.34 -1.16
C ALA A 76 -4.38 -6.90 -0.43
N VAL A 77 -4.60 -6.42 0.79
CA VAL A 77 -5.78 -6.72 1.60
C VAL A 77 -6.54 -5.44 1.92
N LYS A 78 -7.85 -5.55 2.05
CA LYS A 78 -8.72 -4.42 2.33
C LYS A 78 -9.71 -4.73 3.45
N ASN A 79 -9.98 -3.73 4.29
CA ASN A 79 -11.09 -3.74 5.24
C ASN A 79 -11.64 -2.32 5.33
N GLY A 80 -12.89 -2.11 4.92
CA GLY A 80 -13.47 -0.77 4.74
C GLY A 80 -12.63 0.06 3.76
N THR A 81 -12.16 1.23 4.22
CA THR A 81 -11.28 2.12 3.45
C THR A 81 -9.78 1.83 3.64
N ALA A 82 -9.41 0.96 4.58
CA ALA A 82 -8.01 0.64 4.84
C ALA A 82 -7.48 -0.38 3.81
N ILE A 83 -6.38 -0.03 3.14
CA ILE A 83 -5.71 -0.90 2.17
C ILE A 83 -4.25 -1.09 2.61
N LEU A 84 -3.86 -2.35 2.78
CA LEU A 84 -2.49 -2.74 3.12
C LEU A 84 -1.94 -3.60 1.99
N VAL A 85 -0.76 -3.26 1.50
CA VAL A 85 -0.08 -3.95 0.40
C VAL A 85 1.18 -4.61 0.96
N PHE A 86 1.25 -5.93 0.87
CA PHE A 86 2.45 -6.69 1.24
C PHE A 86 3.22 -7.04 -0.02
N MET A 87 4.48 -6.67 -0.09
CA MET A 87 5.37 -6.95 -1.22
C MET A 87 6.61 -7.69 -0.74
N GLY A 88 7.04 -8.68 -1.51
CA GLY A 88 8.23 -9.46 -1.25
C GLY A 88 8.93 -9.84 -2.54
N ALA A 89 10.24 -10.08 -2.47
CA ALA A 89 11.04 -10.50 -3.60
C ALA A 89 10.82 -11.98 -3.93
N VAL A 90 10.67 -12.30 -5.21
CA VAL A 90 10.62 -13.68 -5.73
C VAL A 90 12.01 -14.17 -6.12
N ARG A 91 12.89 -13.25 -6.49
CA ARG A 91 14.29 -13.52 -6.84
C ARG A 91 15.20 -13.36 -5.62
N PRO A 92 16.29 -14.14 -5.55
CA PRO A 92 17.27 -14.00 -4.48
C PRO A 92 18.02 -12.66 -4.61
N LEU A 93 18.66 -12.26 -3.50
CA LEU A 93 19.57 -11.12 -3.47
C LEU A 93 20.70 -11.31 -4.49
N HIS A 94 21.08 -10.23 -5.20
CA HIS A 94 22.10 -10.24 -6.26
C HIS A 94 21.79 -11.20 -7.42
N TRP A 95 20.50 -11.38 -7.74
CA TRP A 95 20.08 -12.11 -8.94
C TRP A 95 20.63 -11.45 -10.22
N GLU A 96 20.93 -12.25 -11.25
CA GLU A 96 21.38 -11.74 -12.56
C GLU A 96 20.28 -11.83 -13.63
N PRO A 97 20.03 -10.76 -14.41
CA PRO A 97 20.64 -9.43 -14.32
C PRO A 97 20.27 -8.74 -13.00
N LEU A 98 21.15 -7.84 -12.53
CA LEU A 98 20.96 -7.11 -11.27
C LEU A 98 19.67 -6.27 -11.34
N LEU A 99 18.78 -6.47 -10.37
CA LEU A 99 17.58 -5.66 -10.20
C LEU A 99 17.67 -4.89 -8.87
N PRO A 100 17.96 -3.57 -8.91
CA PRO A 100 18.07 -2.76 -7.70
C PRO A 100 16.82 -2.80 -6.82
N SER A 101 15.64 -2.90 -7.43
CA SER A 101 14.37 -3.02 -6.72
C SER A 101 14.27 -4.28 -5.86
N ILE A 102 14.86 -5.40 -6.29
CA ILE A 102 14.90 -6.66 -5.52
C ILE A 102 15.87 -6.56 -4.36
N ASP A 103 17.07 -6.04 -4.61
CA ASP A 103 18.08 -5.88 -3.57
C ASP A 103 17.61 -4.89 -2.50
N SER A 104 16.88 -3.84 -2.88
CA SER A 104 16.24 -2.91 -1.94
C SER A 104 15.23 -3.58 -1.02
N ILE A 105 14.43 -4.54 -1.53
CA ILE A 105 13.49 -5.31 -0.71
C ILE A 105 14.25 -6.17 0.30
N HIS A 106 15.28 -6.91 -0.16
CA HIS A 106 16.08 -7.77 0.72
C HIS A 106 16.82 -6.98 1.79
N GLN A 107 17.45 -5.86 1.41
CA GLN A 107 18.16 -5.00 2.35
C GLN A 107 17.22 -4.43 3.41
N HIS A 108 16.04 -3.94 3.02
CA HIS A 108 15.07 -3.41 3.97
C HIS A 108 14.62 -4.46 4.97
N ILE A 109 14.31 -5.68 4.51
CA ILE A 109 13.91 -6.80 5.37
C ILE A 109 15.06 -7.20 6.30
N ALA A 110 16.31 -7.20 5.81
CA ALA A 110 17.47 -7.53 6.64
C ALA A 110 17.71 -6.49 7.75
N GLU A 111 17.46 -5.21 7.48
CA GLU A 111 17.66 -4.11 8.43
C GLU A 111 16.50 -3.97 9.44
N HIS A 112 15.25 -4.18 9.00
CA HIS A 112 14.05 -3.81 9.77
C HIS A 112 13.11 -4.99 10.08
N GLY A 113 13.29 -6.13 9.42
CA GLY A 113 12.31 -7.22 9.40
C GLY A 113 11.12 -6.93 8.48
N ASP A 114 9.99 -7.58 8.74
CA ASP A 114 8.73 -7.33 8.02
C ASP A 114 8.15 -5.98 8.49
N SER A 115 8.31 -4.92 7.69
CA SER A 115 7.99 -3.54 8.11
C SER A 115 7.37 -2.68 7.02
N VAL A 116 6.83 -1.53 7.43
CA VAL A 116 6.30 -0.50 6.52
C VAL A 116 7.45 0.09 5.71
N LYS A 117 7.33 0.01 4.39
CA LYS A 117 8.26 0.65 3.46
C LYS A 117 7.77 2.04 3.04
N ASP A 118 6.47 2.18 2.76
CA ASP A 118 5.90 3.42 2.23
C ASP A 118 4.45 3.65 2.67
N VAL A 119 4.04 4.92 2.71
CA VAL A 119 2.68 5.36 3.02
C VAL A 119 2.18 6.29 1.91
N ALA A 120 1.24 5.80 1.12
CA ALA A 120 0.68 6.53 -0.01
C ALA A 120 -0.52 7.38 0.41
N PHE A 121 -0.64 8.56 -0.21
CA PHE A 121 -1.73 9.51 0.05
C PHE A 121 -2.48 9.89 -1.23
N GLN A 122 -3.78 10.08 -1.10
CA GLN A 122 -4.63 10.63 -2.14
C GLN A 122 -4.49 12.14 -2.20
N CYS A 123 -4.24 12.65 -3.40
CA CYS A 123 -4.01 14.06 -3.68
C CYS A 123 -4.84 14.47 -4.90
N SER A 124 -5.43 15.67 -4.86
CA SER A 124 -6.22 16.20 -5.98
C SER A 124 -5.35 16.77 -7.10
N ASP A 125 -4.17 17.27 -6.76
CA ASP A 125 -3.20 17.84 -7.69
C ASP A 125 -1.79 17.40 -7.27
N LEU A 126 -1.27 16.39 -7.96
CA LEU A 126 0.05 15.80 -7.69
C LEU A 126 1.19 16.75 -8.11
N GLU A 127 1.07 17.40 -9.26
CA GLU A 127 2.12 18.26 -9.81
C GLU A 127 2.38 19.45 -8.90
N SER A 128 1.33 20.17 -8.51
CA SER A 128 1.47 21.33 -7.62
C SER A 128 1.96 20.92 -6.23
N LEU A 129 1.57 19.73 -5.74
CA LEU A 129 2.05 19.20 -4.47
C LEU A 129 3.55 18.86 -4.54
N VAL A 130 4.00 18.18 -5.60
CA VAL A 130 5.42 17.84 -5.80
C VAL A 130 6.27 19.10 -5.95
N LEU A 131 5.82 20.09 -6.71
CA LEU A 131 6.50 21.39 -6.82
C LEU A 131 6.61 22.10 -5.46
N ARG A 132 5.56 22.04 -4.64
CA ARG A 132 5.54 22.58 -3.29
C ARG A 132 6.49 21.85 -2.34
N ILE A 133 6.59 20.52 -2.45
CA ILE A 133 7.51 19.71 -1.65
C ILE A 133 8.96 20.01 -2.04
N LYS A 134 9.25 20.07 -3.34
CA LYS A 134 10.57 20.44 -3.88
C LYS A 134 10.98 21.84 -3.45
N SER A 135 10.09 22.83 -3.53
CA SER A 135 10.41 24.21 -3.11
C SER A 135 10.72 24.33 -1.61
N LYS A 136 10.14 23.46 -0.78
CA LYS A 136 10.44 23.35 0.66
C LYS A 136 11.67 22.49 0.99
N ARG A 137 12.41 22.01 -0.02
CA ARG A 137 13.58 21.11 0.13
C ARG A 137 13.25 19.80 0.86
N ALA A 138 12.02 19.32 0.76
CA ALA A 138 11.59 18.07 1.38
C ALA A 138 11.63 16.90 0.38
N GLU A 139 12.72 16.79 -0.39
CA GLU A 139 12.86 15.79 -1.48
C GLU A 139 12.80 14.34 -0.97
N GLN A 140 13.18 14.10 0.28
CA GLN A 140 13.17 12.78 0.93
C GLN A 140 11.76 12.19 1.12
N LEU A 141 10.69 12.94 0.84
CA LEU A 141 9.30 12.47 0.95
C LEU A 141 8.76 11.88 -0.36
N LEU A 142 9.53 11.95 -1.45
CA LEU A 142 9.14 11.39 -2.75
C LEU A 142 9.85 10.06 -2.94
N ILE A 143 9.10 9.02 -3.27
CA ILE A 143 9.71 7.81 -3.84
C ILE A 143 10.35 8.25 -5.16
N SER A 144 11.65 8.05 -5.29
CA SER A 144 12.37 8.29 -6.54
C SER A 144 11.73 7.44 -7.63
N ASP A 145 11.30 8.05 -8.73
CA ASP A 145 10.82 7.33 -9.93
C ASP A 145 11.95 6.59 -10.68
N GLU A 146 13.08 6.32 -10.03
CA GLU A 146 14.19 5.58 -10.64
C GLU A 146 13.90 4.07 -10.52
N PRO A 147 13.76 3.35 -11.66
CA PRO A 147 13.45 1.92 -11.70
C PRO A 147 14.60 1.01 -11.22
#